data_AF-A0A1S6HC74-F1
#
_entry.id   AF-A0A1S6HC74-F1
#
_cell.length_a   1.000
_cell.length_b   1.000
_cell.length_c   1.000
_cell.angle_alpha   90.00
_cell.angle_beta   90.00
_cell.angle_gamma   90.00
#
_symmetry.space_group_name_H-M   'P 1'
#
loop_
_entity.id
_entity.type
_entity.pdbx_description
1 polymer ?
#
loop_
_entity_poly.entity_id
_entity_poly.type
_entity_poly.pdbx_seq_one_letter_code
_entity_poly.pdbx_strand_id
1 'polypeptide(L)'
;MARIQIEFFRNVCIGNFSCVSMDPEHFSRDESKAALEGAVKHGDHHALVKNLTEEEIEHAVEAAAACPVNAIRITNMDTHEVLYDTAVKQAGAKEITAHYSDEKEFVLDPQGYFLIKVDYEKRLLEIAFCKDPNTISYIVRGKKPIEVYQTVLREKIITRPDHAAYLGRELQKAHIALEHGLEYVQDDELDFSRKHK
;
A
#
# COMPACT_ATOMS: atom_id res chain seq x y z
N MET A 1 29.42 -24.37 9.97
CA MET A 1 29.28 -22.94 9.66
C MET A 1 29.70 -22.75 8.22
N ALA A 2 28.95 -21.97 7.44
CA ALA A 2 29.27 -21.60 6.07
C ALA A 2 29.41 -20.08 5.97
N ARG A 3 30.22 -19.62 5.02
CA ARG A 3 30.39 -18.19 4.76
C ARG A 3 29.24 -17.70 3.89
N ILE A 4 28.35 -16.88 4.45
CA ILE A 4 27.14 -16.39 3.80
C ILE A 4 27.26 -14.89 3.54
N GLN A 5 26.85 -14.48 2.34
CA GLN A 5 26.64 -13.08 2.00
C GLN A 5 25.14 -12.79 1.96
N ILE A 6 24.74 -11.82 2.77
CA ILE A 6 23.40 -11.23 2.79
C ILE A 6 23.49 -9.90 2.04
N GLU A 7 22.78 -9.75 0.93
CA GLU A 7 22.68 -8.50 0.19
C GLU A 7 21.30 -7.89 0.35
N PHE A 8 21.23 -6.59 0.62
CA PHE A 8 20.00 -5.85 0.83
C PHE A 8 19.90 -4.63 -0.11
N PHE A 9 18.89 -4.66 -0.96
CA PHE A 9 18.58 -3.65 -1.97
C PHE A 9 17.61 -2.61 -1.40
N ARG A 10 18.15 -1.64 -0.66
CA ARG A 10 17.35 -0.63 0.08
C ARG A 10 16.46 0.22 -0.84
N ASN A 11 16.84 0.40 -2.11
CA ASN A 11 16.02 1.07 -3.13
C ASN A 11 14.70 0.34 -3.39
N VAL A 12 14.71 -1.00 -3.37
CA VAL A 12 13.53 -1.86 -3.59
C VAL A 12 12.65 -1.99 -2.34
N CYS A 13 13.23 -1.84 -1.14
CA CYS A 13 12.49 -1.93 0.12
C CYS A 13 11.32 -0.93 0.21
N ILE A 14 10.13 -1.44 0.58
CA ILE A 14 8.89 -0.66 0.76
C ILE A 14 8.48 -0.45 2.23
N GLY A 15 9.35 -0.78 3.19
CA GLY A 15 9.03 -0.59 4.61
C GLY A 15 7.99 -1.57 5.17
N ASN A 16 7.88 -2.76 4.59
CA ASN A 16 7.00 -3.81 5.12
C ASN A 16 7.53 -4.43 6.43
N PHE A 17 8.85 -4.37 6.66
CA PHE A 17 9.54 -4.78 7.89
C PHE A 17 9.45 -6.25 8.30
N SER A 18 8.95 -7.17 7.45
CA SER A 18 8.99 -8.62 7.76
C SER A 18 10.39 -9.12 8.08
N CYS A 19 11.42 -8.66 7.37
CA CYS A 19 12.81 -9.04 7.64
C CYS A 19 13.27 -8.65 9.05
N VAL A 20 12.84 -7.48 9.56
CA VAL A 20 13.16 -7.05 10.93
C VAL A 20 12.47 -7.94 11.97
N SER A 21 11.28 -8.45 11.66
CA SER A 21 10.56 -9.35 12.57
C SER A 21 11.10 -10.77 12.56
N MET A 22 11.56 -11.27 11.40
CA MET A 22 12.08 -12.63 11.25
C MET A 22 13.56 -12.74 11.61
N ASP A 23 14.36 -11.72 11.32
CA ASP A 23 15.81 -11.69 11.56
C ASP A 23 16.23 -10.33 12.19
N PRO A 24 15.88 -10.10 13.47
CA PRO A 24 16.21 -8.86 14.17
C PRO A 24 17.71 -8.73 14.49
N GLU A 25 18.51 -9.78 14.30
CA GLU A 25 19.96 -9.73 14.52
C GLU A 25 20.69 -9.03 13.38
N HIS A 26 20.17 -9.18 12.16
CA HIS A 26 20.75 -8.57 10.97
C HIS A 26 19.95 -7.36 10.48
N PHE A 27 18.65 -7.29 10.75
CA PHE A 27 17.82 -6.20 10.24
C PHE A 27 17.24 -5.31 11.34
N SER A 28 17.25 -4.00 11.08
CA SER A 28 16.64 -3.00 11.94
C SER A 28 15.69 -2.08 11.16
N ARG A 29 14.93 -1.26 11.89
CA ARG A 29 14.10 -0.20 11.29
C ARG A 29 14.92 1.07 11.14
N ASP A 30 14.95 1.61 9.93
CA ASP A 30 15.59 2.87 9.57
C ASP A 30 14.59 3.77 8.83
N GLU A 31 13.97 4.67 9.60
CA GLU A 31 12.87 5.52 9.14
C GLU A 31 11.71 4.71 8.55
N SER A 32 11.51 4.82 7.22
CA SER A 32 10.47 4.15 6.45
C SER A 32 10.93 2.85 5.79
N LYS A 33 12.19 2.42 5.99
CA LYS A 33 12.78 1.24 5.33
C LYS A 33 13.58 0.42 6.32
N ALA A 34 13.87 -0.83 5.97
CA ALA A 34 14.79 -1.64 6.77
C ALA A 34 16.25 -1.20 6.53
N ALA A 35 17.14 -1.54 7.46
CA ALA A 35 18.58 -1.47 7.30
C ALA A 35 19.20 -2.84 7.61
N LEU A 36 20.29 -3.18 6.91
CA LEU A 36 21.09 -4.37 7.16
C LEU A 36 22.28 -3.95 8.05
N GLU A 37 22.27 -4.39 9.30
CA GLU A 37 23.21 -3.98 10.32
C GLU A 37 24.63 -4.48 10.05
N GLY A 38 25.61 -3.57 10.20
CA GLY A 38 27.02 -3.87 9.94
C GLY A 38 27.37 -4.12 8.47
N ALA A 39 26.45 -3.90 7.54
CA ALA A 39 26.72 -4.06 6.12
C ALA A 39 27.54 -2.91 5.52
N VAL A 40 28.30 -3.24 4.48
CA VAL A 40 29.03 -2.28 3.66
C VAL A 40 28.21 -1.97 2.42
N LYS A 41 28.11 -0.69 2.04
CA LYS A 41 27.42 -0.27 0.83
C LYS A 41 28.27 -0.58 -0.41
N HIS A 42 27.69 -1.29 -1.38
CA HIS A 42 28.26 -1.61 -2.67
C HIS A 42 27.33 -1.14 -3.78
N GLY A 43 27.61 0.03 -4.35
CA GLY A 43 26.76 0.61 -5.40
C GLY A 43 25.32 0.86 -4.90
N ASP A 44 24.40 0.03 -5.38
CA ASP A 44 22.95 0.12 -5.12
C ASP A 44 22.45 -0.76 -3.95
N HIS A 45 23.29 -1.64 -3.40
CA HIS A 45 22.92 -2.54 -2.31
C HIS A 45 23.89 -2.44 -1.12
N HIS A 46 23.50 -3.04 0.00
CA HIS A 46 24.33 -3.22 1.18
C HIS A 46 24.62 -4.70 1.33
N ALA A 47 25.87 -5.08 1.59
CA ALA A 47 26.26 -6.47 1.77
C ALA A 47 26.88 -6.71 3.14
N LEU A 48 26.48 -7.80 3.78
CA LEU A 48 27.06 -8.31 5.00
C LEU A 48 27.56 -9.72 4.74
N VAL A 49 28.81 -10.02 5.11
CA VAL A 49 29.36 -11.37 5.04
C VAL A 49 29.61 -11.90 6.45
N LYS A 50 29.01 -13.03 6.79
CA LYS A 50 29.15 -13.68 8.10
C LYS A 50 29.32 -15.19 7.96
N ASN A 51 29.93 -15.81 8.97
CA ASN A 51 29.90 -17.26 9.10
C ASN A 51 28.65 -17.62 9.89
N LEU A 52 27.72 -18.34 9.26
CA LEU A 52 26.44 -18.72 9.86
C LEU A 52 26.37 -20.25 10.03
N THR A 53 25.70 -20.69 11.08
CA THR A 53 25.24 -22.06 11.28
C THR A 53 24.10 -22.39 10.30
N GLU A 54 23.76 -23.67 10.18
CA GLU A 54 22.65 -24.09 9.30
C GLU A 54 21.31 -23.47 9.72
N GLU A 55 21.06 -23.38 11.03
CA GLU A 55 19.86 -22.74 11.60
C GLU A 55 19.81 -21.22 11.29
N GLU A 56 20.93 -20.51 11.44
CA GLU A 56 20.99 -19.08 11.08
C GLU A 56 20.82 -18.84 9.58
N ILE A 57 21.29 -19.77 8.73
CA ILE A 57 21.06 -19.71 7.28
C ILE A 57 19.58 -19.85 6.96
N GLU A 58 18.90 -20.81 7.60
CA GLU A 58 17.47 -21.03 7.42
C GLU A 58 16.68 -19.76 7.79
N HIS A 59 16.95 -19.15 8.95
CA HIS A 59 16.33 -17.89 9.35
C HIS A 59 16.59 -16.74 8.36
N ALA A 60 17.82 -16.59 7.86
CA ALA A 60 18.14 -15.56 6.87
C ALA A 60 17.38 -15.77 5.55
N VAL A 61 17.22 -17.02 5.10
CA VAL A 61 16.43 -17.37 3.91
C VAL A 61 14.94 -17.11 4.14
N GLU A 62 14.41 -17.45 5.32
CA GLU A 62 13.01 -17.16 5.67
C GLU A 62 12.73 -15.65 5.72
N ALA A 63 13.65 -14.86 6.29
CA ALA A 63 13.56 -13.41 6.30
C ALA A 63 13.58 -12.81 4.88
N ALA A 64 14.40 -13.37 3.99
CA ALA A 64 14.43 -13.00 2.59
C ALA A 64 13.11 -13.37 1.88
N ALA A 65 12.59 -14.57 2.13
CA ALA A 65 11.33 -15.06 1.58
C ALA A 65 10.10 -14.29 2.07
N ALA A 66 10.13 -13.77 3.28
CA ALA A 66 9.06 -12.94 3.83
C ALA A 66 9.03 -11.51 3.24
N CYS A 67 10.05 -11.11 2.47
CA CYS A 67 10.09 -9.80 1.82
C CYS A 67 9.18 -9.78 0.58
N PRO A 68 8.06 -9.02 0.56
CA PRO A 68 7.10 -9.06 -0.56
C PRO A 68 7.63 -8.43 -1.86
N VAL A 69 8.80 -7.79 -1.81
CA VAL A 69 9.42 -7.07 -2.93
C VAL A 69 10.79 -7.64 -3.29
N ASN A 70 11.16 -8.81 -2.74
CA ASN A 70 12.42 -9.50 -3.04
C ASN A 70 13.66 -8.60 -2.86
N ALA A 71 13.74 -7.84 -1.77
CA ALA A 71 14.83 -6.90 -1.53
C ALA A 71 16.09 -7.53 -0.91
N ILE A 72 16.10 -8.85 -0.68
CA ILE A 72 17.18 -9.56 0.03
C ILE A 72 17.66 -10.73 -0.83
N ARG A 73 18.97 -10.83 -1.07
CA ARG A 73 19.63 -12.00 -1.68
C ARG A 73 20.48 -12.70 -0.63
N ILE A 74 20.45 -14.03 -0.63
CA ILE A 74 21.30 -14.86 0.22
C ILE A 74 22.18 -15.73 -0.67
N THR A 75 23.50 -15.63 -0.51
CA THR A 75 24.49 -16.38 -1.29
C THR A 75 25.44 -17.12 -0.37
N ASN A 76 25.65 -18.41 -0.60
CA ASN A 76 26.72 -19.18 0.00
C ASN A 76 28.02 -18.88 -0.75
N MET A 77 28.98 -18.26 -0.07
CA MET A 77 30.25 -17.83 -0.65
C MET A 77 31.26 -18.97 -0.80
N ASP A 78 31.07 -20.08 -0.09
CA ASP A 78 31.94 -21.24 -0.19
C ASP A 78 31.61 -22.06 -1.45
N THR A 79 30.32 -22.19 -1.78
CA THR A 79 29.82 -22.94 -2.95
C THR A 79 29.50 -22.05 -4.15
N HIS A 80 29.38 -20.74 -3.94
CA HIS A 80 28.81 -19.76 -4.89
C HIS A 80 27.34 -20.01 -5.25
N GLU A 81 26.61 -20.75 -4.42
CA GLU A 81 25.19 -21.02 -4.60
C GLU A 81 24.34 -19.85 -4.10
N VAL A 82 23.36 -19.41 -4.90
CA VAL A 82 22.35 -18.44 -4.48
C VAL A 82 21.22 -19.20 -3.79
N LEU A 83 21.14 -19.09 -2.46
CA LEU A 83 20.15 -19.75 -1.63
C LEU A 83 18.77 -19.08 -1.73
N TYR A 84 18.76 -17.77 -1.94
CA TYR A 84 17.54 -17.00 -2.21
C TYR A 84 17.86 -15.82 -3.12
N ASP A 85 17.12 -15.67 -4.22
CA ASP A 85 17.38 -14.64 -5.24
C ASP A 85 16.32 -13.54 -5.24
N THR A 86 16.68 -12.38 -5.78
CA THR A 86 15.83 -11.20 -5.89
C THR A 86 15.07 -11.11 -7.22
N ALA A 87 15.43 -11.95 -8.19
CA ALA A 87 14.86 -11.94 -9.53
C ALA A 87 13.34 -12.27 -9.53
N VAL A 88 12.53 -11.37 -10.07
CA VAL A 88 11.09 -11.59 -10.26
C VAL A 88 10.85 -12.51 -11.46
N LYS A 89 10.21 -13.65 -11.22
CA LYS A 89 9.81 -14.59 -12.28
C LYS A 89 8.51 -14.12 -12.90
N GLN A 90 8.58 -13.60 -14.13
CA GLN A 90 7.39 -13.22 -14.92
C GLN A 90 6.88 -14.36 -15.80
N ALA A 91 7.71 -15.40 -16.02
CA ALA A 91 7.32 -16.54 -16.84
C ALA A 91 6.06 -17.21 -16.26
N GLY A 92 5.01 -17.32 -17.09
CA GLY A 92 3.70 -17.86 -16.70
C GLY A 92 2.71 -16.83 -16.15
N ALA A 93 3.11 -15.56 -15.97
CA ALA A 93 2.16 -14.50 -15.63
C ALA A 93 1.20 -14.24 -16.81
N LYS A 94 -0.10 -14.15 -16.50
CA LYS A 94 -1.12 -13.76 -17.48
C LYS A 94 -1.23 -12.25 -17.53
N GLU A 95 -0.91 -11.66 -18.68
CA GLU A 95 -1.13 -10.24 -18.92
C GLU A 95 -2.60 -9.98 -19.30
N ILE A 96 -3.20 -8.95 -18.70
CA ILE A 96 -4.59 -8.54 -18.95
C ILE A 96 -4.58 -7.03 -19.19
N THR A 97 -5.03 -6.60 -20.37
CA THR A 97 -5.18 -5.17 -20.69
C THR A 97 -6.41 -4.62 -19.99
N ALA A 98 -6.25 -3.52 -19.26
CA ALA A 98 -7.35 -2.81 -18.62
C ALA A 98 -8.27 -2.15 -19.66
N HIS A 99 -9.58 -2.23 -19.44
CA HIS A 99 -10.61 -1.61 -20.26
C HIS A 99 -11.78 -1.21 -19.35
N TYR A 100 -12.40 -0.06 -19.62
CA TYR A 100 -13.61 0.41 -18.94
C TYR A 100 -14.62 0.92 -19.97
N SER A 101 -15.91 0.69 -19.74
CA SER A 101 -17.00 1.18 -20.59
C SER A 101 -18.22 1.54 -19.76
N ASP A 102 -18.56 2.83 -19.70
CA ASP A 102 -19.76 3.32 -19.00
C ASP A 102 -21.02 2.55 -19.38
N GLU A 103 -21.26 2.31 -20.68
CA GLU A 103 -22.45 1.59 -21.16
C GLU A 103 -22.62 0.17 -20.58
N LYS A 104 -21.53 -0.47 -20.17
CA LYS A 104 -21.51 -1.85 -19.69
C LYS A 104 -21.43 -1.94 -18.18
N GLU A 105 -20.73 -1.00 -17.55
CA GLU A 105 -20.30 -1.10 -16.15
C GLU A 105 -20.98 -0.06 -15.26
N PHE A 106 -21.52 1.02 -15.81
CA PHE A 106 -22.27 2.01 -15.06
C PHE A 106 -23.66 1.47 -14.69
N VAL A 107 -23.80 1.08 -13.43
CA VAL A 107 -25.04 0.62 -12.85
C VAL A 107 -25.28 1.36 -11.55
N LEU A 108 -26.42 2.03 -11.43
CA LEU A 108 -26.80 2.72 -10.18
C LEU A 108 -26.89 1.69 -9.04
N ASP A 109 -26.42 2.05 -7.84
CA ASP A 109 -26.52 1.15 -6.68
C ASP A 109 -28.00 0.97 -6.34
N PRO A 110 -28.50 -0.27 -6.16
CA PRO A 110 -29.85 -0.50 -5.69
C PRO A 110 -30.16 0.18 -4.35
N GLN A 111 -29.14 0.44 -3.53
CA GLN A 111 -29.32 1.10 -2.25
C GLN A 111 -29.38 2.64 -2.36
N GLY A 112 -28.89 3.24 -3.44
CA GLY A 112 -28.89 4.71 -3.61
C GLY A 112 -27.57 5.27 -4.14
N TYR A 113 -27.32 6.55 -3.87
CA TYR A 113 -26.10 7.25 -4.25
C TYR A 113 -25.53 8.02 -3.05
N PHE A 114 -24.29 8.48 -3.19
CA PHE A 114 -23.64 9.27 -2.16
C PHE A 114 -23.19 10.62 -2.69
N LEU A 115 -23.23 11.58 -1.78
CA LEU A 115 -22.72 12.91 -1.96
C LEU A 115 -21.60 13.12 -0.96
N ILE A 116 -20.46 13.56 -1.44
CA ILE A 116 -19.28 13.82 -0.62
C ILE A 116 -19.12 15.33 -0.48
N LYS A 117 -18.91 15.76 0.76
CA LYS A 117 -18.62 17.14 1.11
C LYS A 117 -17.37 17.21 1.97
N VAL A 118 -16.54 18.21 1.71
CA VAL A 118 -15.42 18.58 2.58
C VAL A 118 -15.87 19.74 3.46
N ASP A 119 -15.82 19.53 4.78
CA ASP A 119 -15.99 20.58 5.78
C ASP A 119 -14.59 21.11 6.15
N TYR A 120 -14.17 22.19 5.50
CA TYR A 120 -12.84 22.78 5.68
C TYR A 120 -12.66 23.43 7.06
N GLU A 121 -13.73 23.98 7.63
CA GLU A 121 -13.71 24.62 8.95
C GLU A 121 -13.47 23.59 10.06
N LYS A 122 -14.24 22.49 10.03
CA LYS A 122 -14.12 21.41 11.03
C LYS A 122 -13.07 20.37 10.68
N ARG A 123 -12.49 20.45 9.48
CA ARG A 123 -11.59 19.47 8.89
C ARG A 123 -12.16 18.05 8.90
N LEU A 124 -13.37 17.91 8.36
CA LEU A 124 -14.07 16.62 8.26
C LEU A 124 -14.43 16.31 6.81
N LEU A 125 -14.33 15.03 6.48
CA LEU A 125 -14.97 14.43 5.32
C LEU A 125 -16.39 14.04 5.74
N GLU A 126 -17.39 14.44 4.97
CA GLU A 126 -18.78 14.10 5.17
C GLU A 126 -19.30 13.34 3.95
N ILE A 127 -19.91 12.18 4.18
CA ILE A 127 -20.69 11.46 3.19
C ILE A 127 -22.14 11.53 3.61
N ALA A 128 -23.00 11.94 2.69
CA ALA A 128 -24.44 11.74 2.79
C ALA A 128 -24.85 10.62 1.81
N PHE A 129 -25.53 9.60 2.32
CA PHE A 129 -26.11 8.53 1.52
C PHE A 129 -27.59 8.81 1.27
N CYS A 130 -28.02 8.76 0.01
CA CYS A 130 -29.37 9.07 -0.43
C CYS A 130 -29.98 7.85 -1.13
N LYS A 131 -30.97 7.22 -0.50
CA LYS A 131 -31.72 6.11 -1.11
C LYS A 131 -32.75 6.60 -2.13
N ASP A 132 -33.42 7.70 -1.80
CA ASP A 132 -34.39 8.37 -2.65
C ASP A 132 -33.87 9.76 -3.04
N PRO A 133 -34.27 10.31 -4.20
CA PRO A 133 -33.90 11.66 -4.59
C PRO A 133 -34.17 12.67 -3.46
N ASN A 134 -33.16 13.46 -3.13
CA ASN A 134 -33.21 14.50 -2.09
C ASN A 134 -33.49 14.00 -0.66
N THR A 135 -33.39 12.69 -0.38
CA THR A 135 -33.60 12.12 0.96
C THR A 135 -32.35 11.45 1.48
N ILE A 136 -31.72 12.06 2.49
CA ILE A 136 -30.53 11.50 3.15
C ILE A 136 -30.97 10.39 4.12
N SER A 137 -30.49 9.17 3.91
CA SER A 137 -30.71 8.03 4.80
C SER A 137 -29.62 7.90 5.86
N TYR A 138 -28.37 8.20 5.51
CA TYR A 138 -27.23 8.13 6.44
C TYR A 138 -26.27 9.30 6.23
N ILE A 139 -25.63 9.74 7.31
CA ILE A 139 -24.49 10.64 7.24
C ILE A 139 -23.32 10.02 8.01
N VAL A 140 -22.17 9.90 7.35
CA VAL A 140 -20.93 9.44 7.97
C VAL A 140 -19.90 10.57 7.91
N ARG A 141 -19.27 10.87 9.05
CA ARG A 141 -18.23 11.91 9.16
C ARG A 141 -16.96 11.32 9.74
N GLY A 142 -15.82 11.73 9.22
CA GLY A 142 -14.51 11.32 9.72
C GLY A 142 -13.40 12.26 9.28
N LYS A 143 -12.23 12.15 9.90
CA LYS A 143 -11.07 12.99 9.55
C LYS A 143 -10.23 12.38 8.44
N LYS A 144 -10.23 11.04 8.36
CA LYS A 144 -9.44 10.28 7.38
C LYS A 144 -10.34 9.41 6.49
N PRO A 145 -9.98 9.19 5.22
CA PRO A 145 -10.72 8.31 4.32
C PRO A 145 -10.99 6.92 4.92
N ILE A 146 -9.97 6.29 5.50
CA ILE A 146 -10.05 4.96 6.12
C ILE A 146 -11.13 4.87 7.20
N GLU A 147 -11.30 5.90 8.03
CA GLU A 147 -12.33 5.91 9.09
C GLU A 147 -13.73 5.88 8.47
N VAL A 148 -13.90 6.63 7.38
CA VAL A 148 -15.18 6.82 6.72
C VAL A 148 -15.56 5.58 5.91
N TYR A 149 -14.73 5.13 4.97
CA TYR A 149 -15.11 3.97 4.13
C TYR A 149 -15.18 2.67 4.92
N GLN A 150 -14.33 2.47 5.95
CA GLN A 150 -14.46 1.27 6.80
C GLN A 150 -15.75 1.30 7.61
N THR A 151 -16.23 2.48 8.00
CA THR A 151 -17.53 2.62 8.65
C THR A 151 -18.66 2.29 7.69
N VAL A 152 -18.64 2.85 6.48
CA VAL A 152 -19.63 2.54 5.42
C VAL A 152 -19.70 1.04 5.12
N LEU A 153 -18.55 0.36 5.01
CA LEU A 153 -18.46 -1.08 4.77
C LEU A 153 -18.99 -1.90 5.97
N ARG A 154 -18.60 -1.53 7.20
CA ARG A 154 -19.03 -2.22 8.42
C ARG A 154 -20.54 -2.12 8.64
N GLU A 155 -21.11 -0.94 8.39
CA GLU A 155 -22.56 -0.70 8.47
C GLU A 155 -23.32 -1.23 7.24
N LYS A 156 -22.62 -1.83 6.27
CA LYS A 156 -23.20 -2.42 5.04
C LYS A 156 -24.04 -1.46 4.21
N ILE A 157 -23.71 -0.17 4.23
CA ILE A 157 -24.40 0.88 3.49
C ILE A 157 -24.16 0.75 1.97
N ILE A 158 -23.00 0.22 1.57
CA ILE A 158 -22.66 -0.11 0.17
C ILE A 158 -22.58 -1.63 0.02
N THR A 159 -23.16 -2.15 -1.05
CA THR A 159 -23.17 -3.59 -1.38
C THR A 159 -22.31 -3.95 -2.59
N ARG A 160 -21.93 -2.98 -3.42
CA ARG A 160 -21.19 -3.19 -4.67
C ARG A 160 -19.68 -2.91 -4.50
N PRO A 161 -18.78 -3.85 -4.85
CA PRO A 161 -17.34 -3.63 -4.76
C PRO A 161 -16.82 -2.46 -5.60
N ASP A 162 -17.38 -2.25 -6.78
CA ASP A 162 -17.07 -1.12 -7.68
C ASP A 162 -17.43 0.22 -7.04
N HIS A 163 -18.56 0.32 -6.34
CA HIS A 163 -18.93 1.53 -5.59
C HIS A 163 -18.09 1.73 -4.33
N ALA A 164 -17.68 0.65 -3.67
CA ALA A 164 -16.72 0.75 -2.56
C ALA A 164 -15.35 1.28 -3.05
N ALA A 165 -14.90 0.83 -4.22
CA ALA A 165 -13.67 1.33 -4.85
C ALA A 165 -13.79 2.81 -5.25
N TYR A 166 -14.89 3.20 -5.90
CA TYR A 166 -15.17 4.61 -6.20
C TYR A 166 -15.19 5.45 -4.92
N LEU A 167 -15.87 4.98 -3.85
CA LEU A 167 -15.95 5.74 -2.62
C LEU A 167 -14.56 5.97 -2.01
N GLY A 168 -13.72 4.94 -1.99
CA GLY A 168 -12.32 5.07 -1.55
C GLY A 168 -11.55 6.11 -2.36
N ARG A 169 -11.70 6.09 -3.69
CA ARG A 169 -11.07 7.05 -4.62
C ARG A 169 -11.50 8.49 -4.31
N GLU A 170 -12.81 8.75 -4.25
CA GLU A 170 -13.33 10.09 -4.01
C GLU A 170 -13.00 10.60 -2.62
N LEU A 171 -13.05 9.75 -1.58
CA LEU A 171 -12.67 10.15 -0.22
C LEU A 171 -11.18 10.51 -0.12
N GLN A 172 -10.31 9.76 -0.80
CA GLN A 172 -8.88 10.11 -0.83
C GLN A 172 -8.67 11.45 -1.55
N LYS A 173 -9.36 11.70 -2.66
CA LYS A 173 -9.34 12.99 -3.36
C LYS A 173 -9.84 14.14 -2.47
N ALA A 174 -10.97 13.95 -1.80
CA ALA A 174 -11.54 14.90 -0.85
C ALA A 174 -10.60 15.19 0.33
N HIS A 175 -9.89 14.17 0.83
CA HIS A 175 -8.89 14.33 1.89
C HIS A 175 -7.68 15.13 1.43
N ILE A 176 -7.15 14.86 0.24
CA ILE A 176 -6.05 15.66 -0.33
C ILE A 176 -6.51 17.12 -0.50
N ALA A 177 -7.73 17.35 -0.99
CA ALA A 177 -8.27 18.70 -1.10
C ALA A 177 -8.33 19.41 0.25
N LEU A 178 -8.82 18.72 1.30
CA LEU A 178 -8.85 19.23 2.67
C LEU A 178 -7.47 19.57 3.22
N GLU A 179 -6.48 18.69 3.04
CA GLU A 179 -5.12 18.86 3.55
C GLU A 179 -4.39 20.03 2.88
N HIS A 180 -4.66 20.27 1.59
CA HIS A 180 -4.00 21.31 0.80
C HIS A 180 -4.84 22.59 0.57
N GLY A 181 -6.03 22.66 1.17
CA GLY A 181 -6.97 23.78 0.99
C GLY A 181 -7.39 23.97 -0.47
N LEU A 182 -7.56 22.89 -1.23
CA LEU A 182 -7.97 22.91 -2.63
C LEU A 182 -9.49 22.88 -2.72
N GLU A 183 -10.06 23.30 -3.85
CA GLU A 183 -11.47 23.06 -4.15
C GLU A 183 -11.69 21.56 -4.41
N TYR A 184 -12.74 20.98 -3.81
CA TYR A 184 -13.18 19.62 -4.10
C TYR A 184 -14.48 19.65 -4.88
N VAL A 185 -14.49 18.99 -6.03
CA VAL A 185 -15.69 18.73 -6.82
C VAL A 185 -15.74 17.21 -7.04
N GLN A 186 -16.88 16.60 -6.69
CA GLN A 186 -17.10 15.17 -6.91
C GLN A 186 -17.12 14.87 -8.42
N ASP A 187 -16.62 13.70 -8.81
CA ASP A 187 -16.50 13.25 -10.21
C ASP A 187 -15.50 14.03 -11.11
N ASP A 188 -15.13 15.25 -10.73
CA ASP A 188 -14.09 16.03 -11.42
C ASP A 188 -12.67 15.69 -10.93
N GLU A 189 -11.68 15.89 -11.80
CA GLU A 189 -10.27 15.77 -11.41
C GLU A 189 -9.86 16.87 -10.43
N LEU A 190 -8.89 16.55 -9.57
CA LEU A 190 -8.40 17.52 -8.59
C LEU A 190 -7.53 18.58 -9.26
N ASP A 191 -8.01 19.82 -9.29
CA ASP A 191 -7.27 20.96 -9.82
C ASP A 191 -6.42 21.60 -8.71
N PHE A 192 -5.10 21.33 -8.73
CA PHE A 192 -4.15 21.87 -7.76
C PHE A 192 -3.97 23.39 -7.83
N SER A 193 -4.47 24.05 -8.88
CA SER A 193 -4.46 25.51 -9.01
C SER A 193 -5.66 26.20 -8.34
N ARG A 194 -6.75 25.47 -8.10
CA ARG A 194 -7.97 26.00 -7.48
C ARG A 194 -7.95 25.82 -5.97
N LYS A 195 -7.93 26.95 -5.25
CA LYS A 195 -8.04 26.98 -3.79
C LYS A 195 -9.49 27.04 -3.34
N HIS A 196 -9.77 26.38 -2.22
CA HIS A 196 -11.00 26.61 -1.48
C HIS A 196 -11.01 28.07 -1.01
N LYS A 197 -12.09 28.79 -1.31
CA LYS A 197 -12.27 30.21 -0.97
C LYS A 197 -12.85 30.39 0.42
#